data_AF-C5DBM3-F1
#
_entry.id   AF-C5DBM3-F1
#
_cell.length_a   1.000
_cell.length_b   1.000
_cell.length_c   1.000
_cell.angle_alpha   90.00
_cell.angle_beta   90.00
_cell.angle_gamma   90.00
#
_symmetry.space_group_name_H-M   'P 1'
#
loop_
_entity.id
_entity.type
_entity.pdbx_description
1 polymer ?
#
loop_
_entity_poly.entity_id
_entity_poly.type
_entity_poly.pdbx_seq_one_letter_code
_entity_poly.pdbx_strand_id
1 'polypeptide(L)'
;MEPKYEQVQAAISWFASYVLRTLAWILPLTYRFAQSHPTITNILGYMLSAYILWKVVCHLWAIIKKLLLVAAVLFSVLLWYRGLHQVLSVDAPILLEYLRNDSYLRDRWSQAVRAMNPTYLGIYSPFLLGQHLQELRNRSLRFLASASN
;
A
#
# COMPACT_ATOMS: atom_id res chain seq x y z
N MET A 1 -36.56 1.58 11.79
CA MET A 1 -35.64 1.37 10.65
C MET A 1 -34.28 0.95 11.21
N GLU A 2 -34.14 -0.26 11.74
CA GLU A 2 -32.91 -0.71 12.43
C GLU A 2 -32.39 -2.15 12.09
N PRO A 3 -33.10 -3.05 11.39
CA PRO A 3 -32.62 -4.44 11.28
C PRO A 3 -31.48 -4.66 10.27
N LYS A 4 -31.17 -3.69 9.41
CA LYS A 4 -30.13 -3.84 8.36
C LYS A 4 -28.70 -3.67 8.89
N TYR A 5 -28.48 -2.79 9.87
CA TYR A 5 -27.13 -2.51 10.36
C TYR A 5 -26.61 -3.61 11.28
N GLU A 6 -27.48 -4.22 12.08
CA GLU A 6 -27.13 -5.36 12.95
C GLU A 6 -26.72 -6.58 12.13
N GLN A 7 -27.40 -6.88 11.03
CA GLN A 7 -27.06 -7.99 10.14
C GLN A 7 -25.70 -7.80 9.46
N VAL A 8 -25.37 -6.57 9.06
CA VAL A 8 -24.06 -6.24 8.46
C VAL A 8 -22.95 -6.37 9.51
N GLN A 9 -23.18 -5.88 10.73
CA GLN A 9 -22.20 -6.02 11.82
C GLN A 9 -21.97 -7.48 12.21
N ALA A 10 -23.03 -8.30 12.27
CA ALA A 10 -22.92 -9.73 12.53
C ALA A 10 -22.19 -10.48 11.42
N ALA A 11 -22.41 -10.12 10.15
CA ALA A 11 -21.70 -10.71 9.02
C ALA A 11 -20.20 -10.36 9.04
N ILE A 12 -19.87 -9.10 9.35
CA ILE A 12 -18.48 -8.65 9.47
C ILE A 12 -17.78 -9.34 10.64
N SER A 13 -18.43 -9.45 11.81
CA SER A 13 -17.84 -10.10 12.98
C SER A 13 -17.62 -11.59 12.73
N TRP A 14 -18.59 -12.28 12.12
CA TRP A 14 -18.47 -13.69 11.76
C TRP A 14 -17.34 -13.93 10.76
N PHE A 15 -17.25 -13.10 9.72
CA PHE A 15 -16.16 -13.17 8.74
C PHE A 15 -14.80 -12.89 9.39
N ALA A 16 -14.71 -11.87 10.24
CA ALA A 16 -13.48 -11.54 10.97
C ALA A 16 -13.06 -12.69 11.89
N SER A 17 -13.99 -13.28 12.64
CA SER A 17 -13.72 -14.44 13.50
C SER A 17 -13.25 -15.65 12.70
N TYR A 18 -13.86 -15.92 11.54
CA TYR A 18 -13.47 -17.03 10.67
C TYR A 18 -12.05 -16.83 10.11
N VAL A 19 -11.74 -15.62 9.63
CA VAL A 19 -10.41 -15.25 9.14
C VAL A 19 -9.38 -15.34 10.28
N LEU A 20 -9.67 -14.82 11.46
CA LEU A 20 -8.76 -14.90 12.61
C LEU A 20 -8.51 -16.34 13.05
N ARG A 21 -9.53 -17.20 13.03
CA ARG A 21 -9.41 -18.60 13.44
C ARG A 21 -8.61 -19.44 12.45
N THR A 22 -8.80 -19.19 11.16
CA THR A 22 -7.98 -19.82 10.10
C THR A 22 -6.53 -19.34 10.18
N LEU A 23 -6.31 -18.04 10.37
CA LEU A 23 -4.96 -17.48 10.55
C LEU A 23 -4.27 -18.04 11.79
N ALA A 24 -4.99 -18.19 12.91
CA ALA A 24 -4.48 -18.76 14.15
C ALA A 24 -4.04 -20.22 14.01
N TRP A 25 -4.62 -20.98 13.07
CA TRP A 25 -4.21 -22.35 12.76
C TRP A 25 -3.03 -22.40 11.77
N ILE A 26 -3.03 -21.52 10.77
CA ILE A 26 -2.01 -21.50 9.71
C ILE A 26 -0.69 -20.93 10.22
N LEU A 27 -0.72 -19.90 11.08
CA LEU A 27 0.47 -19.26 11.64
C LEU A 27 1.42 -20.23 12.37
N PRO A 28 0.98 -21.03 13.35
CA PRO A 28 1.88 -21.96 14.03
C PRO A 28 2.38 -23.08 13.10
N LEU A 29 1.57 -23.52 12.13
CA LEU A 29 1.97 -24.54 11.16
C LEU A 29 3.08 -24.02 10.23
N THR A 30 2.88 -22.83 9.67
CA THR A 30 3.86 -22.16 8.81
C THR A 30 5.13 -21.80 9.59
N TYR A 31 5.02 -21.38 10.85
CA TYR A 31 6.16 -21.10 11.71
C TYR A 31 7.02 -22.35 11.98
N ARG A 32 6.38 -23.49 12.29
CA ARG A 32 7.09 -24.77 12.46
C ARG A 32 7.74 -25.23 11.16
N PHE A 33 7.05 -25.09 10.03
CA PHE A 33 7.59 -25.41 8.71
C PHE A 33 8.80 -24.53 8.35
N ALA A 34 8.73 -23.24 8.68
CA ALA A 34 9.80 -22.28 8.48
C ALA A 34 11.06 -22.62 9.27
N GLN A 35 10.90 -23.11 10.51
CA GLN A 35 12.02 -23.58 11.32
C GLN A 35 12.65 -24.87 10.78
N SER A 36 11.84 -25.80 10.26
CA SER A 36 12.36 -27.06 9.69
C SER A 36 13.04 -26.89 8.32
N HIS A 37 12.59 -25.93 7.50
CA HIS A 37 13.08 -25.73 6.14
C HIS A 37 13.30 -24.24 5.83
N PRO A 38 14.37 -23.62 6.40
CA PRO A 38 14.60 -22.18 6.28
C PRO A 38 14.91 -21.72 4.85
N THR A 39 15.63 -22.54 4.07
CA THR A 39 15.98 -22.23 2.67
C THR A 39 14.74 -22.19 1.77
N ILE A 40 13.86 -23.20 1.87
CA ILE A 40 12.63 -23.28 1.06
C ILE A 40 11.69 -22.13 1.42
N THR A 41 11.56 -21.82 2.71
CA THR A 41 10.70 -20.74 3.18
C THR A 41 11.17 -19.37 2.68
N ASN A 42 12.48 -19.11 2.69
CA ASN A 42 13.02 -17.87 2.14
C ASN A 42 12.76 -17.75 0.63
N ILE A 43 12.96 -18.82 -0.14
CA ILE A 43 12.70 -18.84 -1.59
C ILE A 43 11.22 -18.55 -1.87
N LEU A 44 10.31 -19.22 -1.17
CA LEU A 44 8.87 -18.98 -1.30
C LEU A 44 8.49 -17.55 -0.90
N GLY A 45 9.10 -17.01 0.16
CA GLY A 45 8.91 -15.63 0.58
C GLY A 45 9.34 -14.61 -0.48
N TYR A 46 10.52 -14.80 -1.08
CA TYR A 46 10.99 -13.94 -2.17
C TYR A 46 10.12 -14.07 -3.42
N MET A 47 9.73 -15.29 -3.77
CA MET A 47 8.87 -15.52 -4.94
C MET A 47 7.49 -14.88 -4.76
N LEU A 48 6.90 -14.98 -3.56
CA LEU A 48 5.64 -14.33 -3.21
C LEU A 48 5.76 -12.80 -3.25
N SER A 49 6.83 -12.25 -2.66
CA SER A 49 7.11 -10.82 -2.68
C SER A 49 7.27 -10.30 -4.11
N ALA A 50 8.05 -10.99 -4.95
CA ALA A 50 8.23 -10.64 -6.36
C ALA A 50 6.91 -10.71 -7.14
N TYR A 51 6.06 -11.71 -6.87
CA TYR A 51 4.75 -11.83 -7.50
C TYR A 51 3.82 -10.66 -7.15
N ILE A 52 3.75 -10.29 -5.87
CA ILE A 52 2.96 -9.14 -5.41
C ILE A 52 3.49 -7.85 -6.04
N LEU A 53 4.82 -7.66 -6.04
CA LEU A 53 5.46 -6.51 -6.66
C LEU A 53 5.12 -6.42 -8.15
N TRP A 54 5.21 -7.54 -8.87
CA TRP A 54 4.85 -7.63 -10.29
C TRP A 54 3.39 -7.21 -10.53
N LYS A 55 2.46 -7.76 -9.75
CA LYS A 55 1.03 -7.40 -9.80
C LYS A 55 0.83 -5.89 -9.59
N VAL A 56 1.46 -5.32 -8.56
CA VAL A 56 1.37 -3.89 -8.24
C VAL A 56 1.90 -3.05 -9.40
N VAL A 57 3.05 -3.41 -9.98
CA VAL A 57 3.64 -2.72 -11.14
C VAL A 57 2.71 -2.77 -12.35
N CYS A 58 2.12 -3.93 -12.68
CA CYS A 58 1.17 -4.04 -13.78
C CYS A 58 -0.08 -3.16 -13.58
N HIS A 59 -0.62 -3.13 -12.35
CA HIS A 59 -1.76 -2.27 -12.03
C HIS A 59 -1.39 -0.79 -12.10
N LEU A 60 -0.23 -0.41 -11.55
CA LEU A 60 0.29 0.95 -11.63
C LEU A 60 0.45 1.40 -13.09
N TRP A 61 1.02 0.53 -13.92
CA TRP A 61 1.20 0.78 -15.35
C TRP A 61 -0.14 1.00 -16.07
N ALA A 62 -1.16 0.20 -15.76
CA ALA A 62 -2.50 0.39 -16.31
C ALA A 62 -3.12 1.74 -15.92
N ILE A 63 -2.91 2.19 -14.68
CA ILE A 63 -3.38 3.49 -14.19
C ILE A 63 -2.64 4.63 -14.90
N ILE A 64 -1.31 4.53 -15.02
CA ILE A 64 -0.48 5.51 -15.74
C ILE A 64 -0.96 5.67 -17.19
N LYS A 65 -1.21 4.57 -17.89
CA LYS A 65 -1.74 4.62 -19.27
C LYS A 65 -3.07 5.38 -19.36
N LYS A 66 -3.99 5.13 -18.43
CA LYS A 66 -5.28 5.84 -18.39
C LYS A 66 -5.10 7.32 -18.11
N LEU A 67 -4.25 7.69 -17.15
CA LEU A 67 -3.91 9.08 -16.84
C LEU A 67 -3.31 9.79 -18.06
N LEU A 68 -2.39 9.13 -18.77
CA LEU A 68 -1.76 9.69 -19.96
C LEU A 68 -2.78 9.92 -21.09
N LEU A 69 -3.74 9.03 -21.26
CA LEU A 69 -4.83 9.19 -22.22
C LEU A 69 -5.71 10.39 -21.87
N VAL A 70 -6.10 10.53 -20.60
CA VAL A 70 -6.86 11.71 -20.13
C VAL A 70 -6.06 13.00 -20.36
N ALA A 71 -4.77 13.00 -20.03
CA ALA A 71 -3.88 14.13 -20.28
C ALA A 71 -3.78 14.47 -21.77
N ALA A 72 -3.69 13.47 -22.64
CA ALA A 72 -3.64 13.66 -24.09
C ALA A 72 -4.95 14.25 -24.64
N VAL A 73 -6.11 13.80 -24.14
CA VAL A 73 -7.41 14.38 -24.51
C VAL A 73 -7.51 15.84 -24.08
N LEU A 74 -7.15 16.14 -22.82
CA LEU A 74 -7.11 17.53 -22.33
C LEU A 74 -6.17 18.39 -23.17
N PHE A 75 -4.99 17.87 -23.49
CA PHE A 75 -4.02 18.57 -24.33
C PHE A 75 -4.55 18.81 -25.74
N SER A 76 -5.25 17.84 -26.34
CA SER A 76 -5.88 17.99 -27.65
C SER A 76 -6.99 19.05 -27.65
N VAL A 77 -7.80 19.12 -26.59
CA VAL A 77 -8.84 20.16 -26.42
C VAL A 77 -8.20 21.54 -26.26
N LEU A 78 -7.13 21.65 -25.46
CA LEU A 78 -6.39 22.91 -25.28
C LEU A 78 -5.75 23.39 -26.59
N LEU A 79 -5.14 22.48 -27.35
CA LEU A 79 -4.59 22.76 -28.68
C LEU A 79 -5.66 23.26 -29.65
N TRP A 80 -6.85 22.67 -29.61
CA TRP A 80 -7.97 23.07 -30.45
C TRP A 80 -8.48 24.48 -30.10
N TYR A 81 -8.55 24.81 -28.80
CA TYR A 81 -9.10 26.09 -28.35
C TYR A 81 -8.12 27.26 -28.50
N ARG A 82 -6.82 27.07 -28.26
CA ARG A 82 -5.80 28.14 -28.26
C ARG A 82 -4.85 28.13 -29.46
N GLY A 83 -4.86 27.08 -30.27
CA GLY A 83 -3.91 26.92 -31.37
C GLY A 83 -2.54 26.40 -30.91
N LEU A 84 -1.91 25.61 -31.78
CA LEU A 84 -0.70 24.83 -31.48
C LEU A 84 0.50 25.68 -31.07
N HIS A 85 0.59 26.89 -31.62
CA HIS A 85 1.70 27.81 -31.37
C HIS A 85 1.67 28.40 -29.95
N GLN A 86 0.49 28.62 -29.36
CA GLN A 86 0.34 29.28 -28.06
C GLN A 86 0.48 28.29 -26.89
N VAL A 87 0.02 27.05 -27.06
CA VAL A 87 0.13 25.98 -26.05
C VAL A 87 1.59 25.54 -25.85
N LEU A 88 2.36 25.38 -26.93
CA LEU A 88 3.77 24.95 -26.86
C LEU A 88 4.72 26.05 -26.34
N SER A 89 4.43 27.31 -26.66
CA SER A 89 5.33 28.42 -26.31
C SER A 89 5.01 29.09 -24.98
N VAL A 90 3.76 29.03 -24.50
CA VAL A 90 3.32 29.73 -23.30
C VAL A 90 2.85 28.75 -22.23
N ASP A 91 1.93 27.84 -22.56
CA ASP A 91 1.36 26.94 -21.54
C ASP A 91 2.37 25.87 -21.07
N ALA A 92 3.19 25.32 -21.96
CA ALA A 92 4.21 24.32 -21.61
C ALA A 92 5.29 24.86 -20.64
N PRO A 93 5.95 26.02 -20.86
CA PRO A 93 6.92 26.54 -19.91
C PRO A 93 6.27 26.97 -18.58
N ILE A 94 5.05 27.52 -18.60
CA ILE A 94 4.33 27.89 -17.37
C ILE A 94 3.99 26.65 -16.54
N LEU A 95 3.52 25.56 -17.16
CA LEU A 95 3.29 24.28 -16.47
C LEU A 95 4.57 23.72 -15.87
N LEU A 96 5.69 23.79 -16.61
CA LEU A 96 6.98 23.32 -16.14
C LEU A 96 7.50 24.14 -14.96
N GLU A 97 7.30 25.46 -15.00
CA GLU A 97 7.64 26.38 -13.93
C GLU A 97 6.76 26.16 -12.70
N TYR A 98 5.47 25.93 -12.88
CA TYR A 98 4.54 25.60 -11.80
C TYR A 98 4.91 24.28 -11.13
N LEU A 99 5.19 23.23 -11.91
CA LEU A 99 5.66 21.94 -11.37
C LEU A 99 7.01 22.07 -10.64
N ARG A 100 7.90 22.92 -11.13
CA ARG A 100 9.22 23.17 -10.53
C ARG A 100 9.13 23.97 -9.23
N ASN A 101 8.19 24.90 -9.15
CA ASN A 101 8.04 25.85 -8.05
C ASN A 101 7.00 25.42 -7.00
N ASP A 102 6.29 24.33 -7.26
CA ASP A 102 5.36 23.74 -6.30
C ASP A 102 6.14 23.13 -5.11
N SER A 103 6.15 23.88 -4.00
CA SER A 103 6.79 23.49 -2.74
C SER A 103 6.17 22.21 -2.17
N TYR A 104 4.88 21.98 -2.40
CA TYR A 104 4.19 20.78 -1.91
C TYR A 104 4.69 19.51 -2.62
N LEU A 105 4.84 19.56 -3.95
CA LEU A 105 5.39 18.44 -4.71
C LEU A 105 6.85 18.17 -4.34
N ARG A 106 7.64 19.22 -4.15
CA ARG A 106 9.04 19.12 -3.72
C ARG A 106 9.17 18.50 -2.33
N ASP A 107 8.33 18.91 -1.39
CA ASP A 107 8.31 18.36 -0.03
C ASP A 107 7.91 16.89 -0.02
N ARG A 108 6.83 16.53 -0.74
CA ARG A 108 6.39 15.14 -0.93
C ARG A 108 7.47 14.27 -1.56
N TRP A 109 8.14 14.78 -2.59
CA TRP A 109 9.24 14.08 -3.26
C TRP A 109 10.41 13.87 -2.29
N SER A 110 10.78 14.90 -1.52
CA SER A 110 11.84 14.79 -0.52
C SER A 110 11.50 13.79 0.59
N GLN A 111 10.22 13.67 0.97
CA GLN A 111 9.74 12.69 1.94
C GLN A 111 9.76 11.27 1.37
N ALA A 112 9.34 11.09 0.11
CA ALA A 112 9.39 9.81 -0.58
C ALA A 112 10.84 9.31 -0.73
N VAL A 113 11.75 10.19 -1.16
CA VAL A 113 13.19 9.89 -1.27
C VAL A 113 13.78 9.56 0.10
N ARG A 114 13.40 10.28 1.16
CA ARG A 114 13.83 9.96 2.54
C ARG A 114 13.28 8.61 3.02
N ALA A 115 12.04 8.25 2.68
CA ALA A 115 11.44 6.97 3.02
C ALA A 115 12.09 5.79 2.27
N MET A 116 12.62 6.02 1.06
CA MET A 116 13.32 5.00 0.28
C MET A 116 14.82 4.89 0.63
N ASN A 117 15.37 5.83 1.40
CA ASN A 117 16.78 5.84 1.76
C ASN A 117 17.05 4.89 2.94
N PRO A 118 17.84 3.80 2.75
CA PRO A 118 18.05 2.78 3.78
C PRO A 118 18.71 3.31 5.05
N THR A 119 19.43 4.43 4.96
CA THR A 119 20.10 5.07 6.11
C THR A 119 19.12 5.60 7.15
N TYR A 120 17.90 6.01 6.75
CA TYR A 120 16.84 6.45 7.68
C TYR A 120 15.90 5.30 8.07
N LEU A 121 15.79 4.26 7.24
CA LEU A 121 15.10 3.01 7.59
C LEU A 121 15.80 2.23 8.72
N GLY A 122 17.12 2.42 8.89
CA GLY A 122 17.89 1.84 10.00
C GLY A 122 17.47 2.33 11.41
N ILE A 123 16.72 3.45 11.49
CA ILE A 123 16.25 4.02 12.78
C ILE A 123 14.86 3.46 13.16
N TYR A 124 14.06 3.00 12.18
CA TYR A 124 12.89 2.14 12.44
C TYR A 124 13.35 0.71 12.67
N SER A 125 14.11 0.57 13.77
CA SER A 125 14.78 -0.64 14.18
C SER A 125 13.82 -1.81 14.42
N PRO A 126 14.31 -3.06 14.32
CA PRO A 126 13.58 -4.27 14.73
C PRO A 126 13.07 -4.23 16.18
N PHE A 127 13.56 -3.29 17.01
CA PHE A 127 13.09 -3.05 18.36
C PHE A 127 11.69 -2.41 18.41
N LEU A 128 11.42 -1.37 17.62
CA LEU A 128 10.10 -0.73 17.55
C LEU A 128 9.05 -1.66 16.94
N LEU A 129 9.45 -2.40 15.90
CA LEU A 129 8.61 -3.44 15.31
C LEU A 129 8.36 -4.59 16.31
N GLY A 130 9.39 -4.97 17.08
CA GLY A 130 9.29 -5.98 18.13
C GLY A 130 8.34 -5.58 19.26
N GLN A 131 8.40 -4.32 19.71
CA GLN A 131 7.46 -3.80 20.71
C GLN A 131 6.03 -3.77 20.17
N HIS A 132 5.81 -3.34 18.93
CA HIS A 132 4.48 -3.37 18.33
C HIS A 132 3.93 -4.79 18.17
N LEU A 133 4.77 -5.75 17.80
CA LEU A 133 4.37 -7.16 17.70
C LEU A 133 4.07 -7.78 19.08
N GLN A 134 4.83 -7.42 20.11
CA GLN A 134 4.54 -7.85 21.49
C GLN A 134 3.26 -7.24 22.04
N GLU A 135 3.01 -5.96 21.78
CA GLU A 135 1.77 -5.27 22.14
C GLU A 135 0.56 -5.91 21.44
N LEU A 136 0.67 -6.19 20.14
CA LEU A 136 -0.36 -6.89 19.37
C LEU A 136 -0.62 -8.31 19.88
N ARG A 137 0.45 -9.05 20.20
CA ARG A 137 0.35 -10.38 20.83
C ARG A 137 -0.37 -10.31 22.19
N ASN A 138 -0.04 -9.34 23.03
CA ASN A 138 -0.66 -9.22 24.35
C ASN A 138 -2.14 -8.83 24.24
N ARG A 139 -2.50 -7.97 23.28
CA ARG A 139 -3.90 -7.64 22.99
C ARG A 139 -4.68 -8.83 22.44
N SER A 140 -4.08 -9.62 21.55
CA SER A 140 -4.75 -10.82 21.02
C SER A 140 -4.96 -11.88 22.10
N LEU A 141 -4.00 -12.07 23.01
CA LEU A 141 -4.15 -12.98 24.15
C LEU A 141 -5.25 -12.54 25.11
N ARG A 142 -5.35 -11.23 25.42
CA ARG A 142 -6.45 -10.71 26.25
C ARG A 142 -7.81 -10.87 25.58
N PHE A 143 -7.89 -10.61 24.28
CA PHE A 143 -9.11 -10.80 23.51
C PHE A 143 -9.57 -12.27 23.49
N LEU A 144 -8.62 -13.20 23.28
CA LEU A 144 -8.91 -14.63 23.33
C LEU A 144 -9.36 -15.09 24.72
N ALA A 145 -8.74 -14.58 25.78
CA ALA A 145 -9.14 -14.86 27.15
C ALA A 145 -10.52 -14.29 27.50
N SER A 146 -10.88 -13.11 26.97
CA SER A 146 -12.22 -12.54 27.14
C SER A 146 -13.30 -13.23 26.32
N ALA A 147 -12.92 -13.93 25.25
CA ALA A 147 -13.84 -14.65 24.37
C ALA A 147 -14.07 -16.12 24.80
N SER A 148 -13.34 -16.60 25.82
CA SER A 148 -13.49 -17.97 26.35
C SER A 148 -14.28 -18.06 27.67
N ASN A 149 -14.78 -16.92 28.17
CA ASN A 149 -15.78 -16.83 29.26
C ASN A 149 -17.13 -16.45 28.66
#